data_AF-A0A8J2LBK3-F1
#
_entry.id   AF-A0A8J2LBK3-F1
#
_cell.length_a   1.000
_cell.length_b   1.000
_cell.length_c   1.000
_cell.angle_alpha   90.00
_cell.angle_beta   90.00
_cell.angle_gamma   90.00
#
_symmetry.space_group_name_H-M   'P 1'
#
loop_
_entity.id
_entity.type
_entity.pdbx_description
1 polymer ?
#
loop_
_entity_poly.entity_id
_entity_poly.type
_entity_poly.pdbx_seq_one_letter_code
_entity_poly.pdbx_strand_id
1 'polypeptide(L)'
;MRLFKIRLVLVLGGIERYGETYFIDANLKVVPKKGSAVMTYNLYSCGEKDESAMHGFCSISFGEKWVSPVWIKYEHQTHLRCLAEPYLHHQILVNGQSKYTHQNQHR
;
A
#
# COMPACT_ATOMS: atom_id res chain seq x y z
N MET A 1 -8.17 15.60 -11.81
CA MET A 1 -7.00 15.11 -11.05
C MET A 1 -6.71 13.68 -11.51
N ARG A 2 -5.54 13.40 -12.13
CA ARG A 2 -5.21 12.06 -12.65
C ARG A 2 -4.77 11.15 -11.50
N LEU A 3 -5.40 10.00 -11.33
CA LEU A 3 -5.15 9.07 -10.20
C LEU A 3 -3.96 8.15 -10.51
N PHE A 4 -2.98 8.10 -9.61
CA PHE A 4 -1.91 7.08 -9.63
C PHE A 4 -2.46 5.78 -9.05
N LYS A 5 -2.39 4.69 -9.83
CA LYS A 5 -3.01 3.42 -9.46
C LYS A 5 -2.20 2.64 -8.43
N ILE A 6 -0.88 2.65 -8.58
CA ILE A 6 0.02 1.91 -7.70
C ILE A 6 0.97 2.91 -7.03
N ARG A 7 1.23 2.68 -5.76
CA ARG A 7 2.29 3.34 -5.00
C ARG A 7 3.29 2.27 -4.57
N LEU A 8 4.57 2.54 -4.82
CA LEU A 8 5.68 1.73 -4.34
C LEU A 8 6.55 2.61 -3.46
N VAL A 9 6.70 2.25 -2.19
CA VAL A 9 7.56 2.96 -1.24
C VAL A 9 8.79 2.10 -1.00
N LEU A 10 9.95 2.57 -1.42
CA LEU A 10 11.25 1.94 -1.16
C LEU A 10 11.85 2.53 0.11
N VAL A 11 12.30 1.66 1.03
CA VAL A 11 13.04 2.08 2.22
C VAL A 11 14.53 2.07 1.89
N LEU A 12 15.12 3.24 1.77
CA LEU A 12 16.51 3.40 1.34
C LEU A 12 17.51 3.20 2.49
N GLY A 13 17.09 3.51 3.72
CA GLY A 13 17.92 3.41 4.90
C GLY A 13 17.42 4.35 6.01
N GLY A 14 18.30 4.59 6.98
CA GLY A 14 17.93 5.28 8.21
C GLY A 14 18.42 4.50 9.43
N ILE A 15 18.42 5.17 10.57
CA ILE A 15 18.46 4.54 11.88
C ILE A 15 17.25 5.12 12.60
N GLU A 16 16.18 4.36 12.65
CA GLU A 16 14.92 4.79 13.21
C GLU A 16 14.49 3.90 14.39
N ARG A 17 13.91 4.54 15.41
CA ARG A 17 13.03 3.86 16.36
C ARG A 17 11.59 4.28 16.07
N TYR A 18 10.71 3.30 15.88
CA TYR A 18 9.37 3.45 15.30
C TYR A 18 9.41 3.89 13.83
N GLY A 19 8.46 4.70 13.36
CA GLY A 19 8.40 5.11 11.97
C GLY A 19 7.73 4.09 11.05
N GLU A 20 6.89 3.21 11.59
CA GLU A 20 6.11 2.25 10.83
C GLU A 20 5.21 2.95 9.80
N THR A 21 4.95 2.26 8.69
CA THR A 21 3.84 2.63 7.82
C THR A 21 2.61 1.88 8.32
N TYR A 22 1.56 2.63 8.68
CA TYR A 22 0.33 2.05 9.23
C TYR A 22 -0.83 2.20 8.26
N PHE A 23 -1.43 1.07 7.91
CA PHE A 23 -2.65 0.96 7.12
C PHE A 23 -3.82 0.76 8.08
N ILE A 24 -4.66 1.79 8.22
CA ILE A 24 -5.68 1.85 9.26
C ILE A 24 -6.77 0.80 9.01
N ASP A 25 -7.38 0.83 7.83
CA ASP A 25 -8.49 -0.05 7.48
C ASP A 25 -8.07 -1.51 7.28
N ALA A 26 -6.80 -1.73 6.90
CA ALA A 26 -6.21 -3.07 6.83
C ALA A 26 -5.68 -3.58 8.19
N ASN A 27 -5.68 -2.74 9.24
CA ASN A 27 -5.06 -3.01 10.53
C ASN A 27 -3.63 -3.61 10.42
N LEU A 28 -2.83 -3.05 9.50
CA LEU A 28 -1.51 -3.58 9.15
C LEU A 28 -0.41 -2.56 9.44
N LYS A 29 0.57 -2.95 10.26
CA LYS A 29 1.79 -2.19 10.53
C LYS A 29 2.95 -2.78 9.75
N VAL A 30 3.66 -1.93 9.02
CA VAL A 30 4.89 -2.31 8.32
C VAL A 30 6.08 -1.59 8.93
N VAL A 31 6.94 -2.36 9.59
CA VAL A 31 8.20 -1.86 10.16
C VAL A 31 9.17 -1.56 9.03
N PRO A 32 9.78 -0.35 9.00
CA PRO A 32 10.74 -0.02 7.97
C PRO A 32 12.01 -0.87 8.13
N LYS A 33 12.51 -1.38 7.01
CA LYS A 33 13.78 -2.09 6.94
C LYS A 33 14.56 -1.61 5.73
N LYS A 34 15.83 -1.25 5.89
CA LYS A 34 16.67 -0.85 4.76
C LYS A 34 16.62 -1.89 3.63
N GLY A 35 16.38 -1.43 2.41
CA GLY A 35 16.23 -2.27 1.21
C GLY A 35 14.85 -2.93 1.06
N SER A 36 13.93 -2.71 1.99
CA SER A 36 12.55 -3.21 1.88
C SER A 36 11.68 -2.31 1.00
N ALA A 37 10.54 -2.86 0.57
CA ALA A 37 9.56 -2.15 -0.22
C ALA A 37 8.13 -2.47 0.22
N VAL A 38 7.26 -1.46 0.13
CA VAL A 38 5.82 -1.61 0.29
C VAL A 38 5.14 -1.19 -1.00
N MET A 39 4.37 -2.08 -1.61
CA MET A 39 3.58 -1.79 -2.80
C MET A 39 2.10 -1.87 -2.48
N THR A 40 1.35 -0.85 -2.89
CA THR A 40 -0.08 -0.72 -2.63
C THR A 40 -0.82 -0.39 -3.92
N TYR A 41 -1.94 -1.07 -4.15
CA TYR A 41 -2.92 -0.67 -5.16
C TYR A 41 -3.88 0.33 -4.52
N ASN A 42 -3.93 1.56 -5.05
CA ASN A 42 -4.77 2.63 -4.50
C ASN A 42 -6.22 2.56 -5.01
N LEU A 43 -6.44 1.85 -6.11
CA LEU A 43 -7.74 1.75 -6.77
C LEU A 43 -8.12 0.28 -6.98
N TYR A 44 -9.41 0.03 -6.90
CA TYR A 44 -10.08 -1.12 -7.47
C TYR A 44 -9.88 -1.18 -9.00
N SER A 45 -9.96 -2.38 -9.58
CA SER A 45 -9.95 -2.62 -11.04
C SER A 45 -11.05 -1.83 -11.76
N CYS A 46 -12.16 -1.56 -11.06
CA CYS A 46 -13.23 -0.70 -11.54
C CYS A 46 -12.90 0.81 -11.51
N GLY A 47 -11.80 1.20 -10.87
CA GLY A 47 -11.30 2.57 -10.79
C GLY A 47 -11.77 3.35 -9.56
N GLU A 48 -12.62 2.77 -8.72
CA GLU A 48 -12.95 3.30 -7.40
C GLU A 48 -11.76 3.18 -6.44
N LYS A 49 -11.75 4.00 -5.40
CA LYS A 49 -10.64 4.05 -4.43
C LYS A 49 -10.73 2.87 -3.47
N ASP A 50 -9.59 2.20 -3.25
CA ASP A 50 -9.46 1.18 -2.21
C ASP A 50 -9.09 1.85 -0.88
N GLU A 51 -10.05 1.94 0.05
CA GLU A 51 -9.81 2.54 1.37
C GLU A 51 -8.79 1.72 2.19
N SER A 52 -8.68 0.40 1.97
CA SER A 52 -7.68 -0.43 2.65
C SER A 52 -6.23 -0.03 2.35
N ALA A 53 -6.01 0.65 1.22
CA ALA A 53 -4.71 1.19 0.84
C ALA A 53 -4.37 2.52 1.53
N MET A 54 -5.30 3.12 2.29
CA MET A 54 -5.05 4.32 3.08
C MET A 54 -3.99 4.03 4.14
N HIS A 55 -2.96 4.88 4.16
CA HIS A 55 -1.88 4.75 5.15
C HIS A 55 -1.30 6.09 5.55
N GLY A 56 -0.74 6.08 6.76
CA GLY A 56 0.11 7.14 7.28
C GLY A 56 1.49 6.62 7.65
N PHE A 57 2.39 7.55 7.88
CA PHE A 57 3.69 7.28 8.49
C PHE A 57 3.61 7.61 9.97
N CYS A 58 3.92 6.64 10.82
CA CYS A 58 4.05 6.88 12.26
C CYS A 58 5.24 7.80 12.53
N SER A 59 5.16 8.58 13.62
CA SER A 59 6.25 9.43 14.07
C SER A 59 7.50 8.60 14.40
N ILE A 60 8.68 9.15 14.06
CA ILE A 60 9.97 8.59 14.44
C ILE A 60 10.35 9.18 15.79
N SER A 61 10.60 8.33 16.80
CA SER A 61 10.98 8.83 18.13
C SER A 61 12.47 9.15 18.24
N PHE A 62 13.30 8.51 17.40
CA PHE A 62 14.74 8.72 17.36
C PHE A 62 15.29 8.44 15.96
N GLY A 63 16.16 9.34 15.49
CA GLY A 63 16.87 9.24 14.23
C GLY A 63 16.02 9.59 13.01
N GLU A 64 16.21 8.87 11.90
CA GLU A 64 15.66 9.23 10.60
C GLU A 64 15.35 8.00 9.74
N LYS A 65 14.36 8.14 8.85
CA LYS A 65 13.92 7.11 7.90
C LYS A 65 13.90 7.73 6.50
N TRP A 66 14.69 7.15 5.59
CA TRP A 66 14.78 7.59 4.20
C TRP A 66 13.92 6.70 3.31
N VAL A 67 12.97 7.31 2.60
CA VAL A 67 12.09 6.62 1.66
C VAL A 67 12.08 7.28 0.30
N SER A 68 11.84 6.47 -0.74
CA SER A 68 11.56 6.95 -2.09
C SER A 68 10.17 6.47 -2.52
N PRO A 69 9.18 7.37 -2.65
CA PRO A 69 7.89 7.02 -3.21
C PRO A 69 7.94 7.05 -4.74
N VAL A 70 7.53 5.95 -5.35
CA VAL A 70 7.33 5.81 -6.79
C VAL A 70 5.83 5.69 -7.05
N TRP A 71 5.33 6.57 -7.92
CA TRP A 71 3.93 6.61 -8.32
C TRP A 71 3.80 6.06 -9.73
N ILE A 72 3.13 4.92 -9.86
CA ILE A 72 3.00 4.24 -11.14
C ILE A 72 1.59 4.51 -11.67
N LYS A 73 1.56 5.18 -12.82
CA LYS A 73 0.35 5.35 -13.62
C LYS A 73 0.21 4.14 -14.54
N TYR A 74 -1.03 3.70 -14.75
CA TYR A 74 -1.33 2.64 -15.70
C TYR A 74 -2.48 3.10 -16.59
N GLU A 75 -2.25 3.21 -17.89
CA GLU A 75 -3.18 3.85 -18.83
C GLU A 75 -4.23 2.89 -19.41
N HIS A 76 -3.95 1.59 -19.47
CA HIS A 76 -4.79 0.61 -20.17
C HIS A 76 -5.40 -0.46 -19.24
N GLN A 77 -6.19 -0.07 -18.23
CA GLN A 77 -7.12 -1.04 -17.63
C GLN A 77 -8.52 -0.79 -18.13
N THR A 78 -9.16 -1.85 -18.63
CA THR A 78 -10.60 -1.91 -18.83
C THR A 78 -11.28 -1.57 -17.50
N HIS A 79 -12.04 -0.49 -17.47
CA HIS A 79 -12.86 -0.13 -16.32
C HIS A 79 -14.05 -1.09 -16.28
N LEU A 80 -13.86 -2.24 -15.64
CA LEU A 80 -14.98 -3.12 -15.31
C LEU A 80 -15.89 -2.37 -14.34
N ARG A 81 -17.21 -2.48 -14.47
CA ARG A 81 -18.12 -1.90 -13.47
C ARG A 81 -17.90 -2.61 -12.14
N CYS A 82 -17.95 -1.91 -11.00
CA CYS A 82 -17.94 -2.57 -9.70
C CYS A 82 -19.29 -3.32 -9.56
N LEU A 83 -19.36 -4.56 -10.07
CA LEU A 83 -20.42 -5.50 -9.77
C LEU A 83 -20.06 -6.19 -8.46
N ALA A 84 -21.05 -6.47 -7.62
CA ALA A 84 -20.83 -7.04 -6.30
C ALA A 84 -20.05 -8.38 -6.37
N GLU A 85 -18.81 -8.36 -5.84
CA GLU A 85 -17.91 -9.47 -5.44
C GLU A 85 -17.31 -10.38 -6.55
N PRO A 86 -16.17 -11.12 -6.37
CA PRO A 86 -15.12 -11.15 -5.33
C PRO A 86 -13.64 -11.15 -5.86
N TYR A 87 -13.38 -10.87 -7.14
CA TYR A 87 -12.08 -11.15 -7.82
C TYR A 87 -11.10 -9.98 -7.93
N LEU A 88 -11.29 -8.92 -7.17
CA LEU A 88 -10.27 -7.88 -7.15
C LEU A 88 -9.11 -8.34 -6.27
N HIS A 89 -7.96 -8.57 -6.89
CA HIS A 89 -6.68 -8.80 -6.21
C HIS A 89 -6.23 -7.52 -5.49
N HIS A 90 -6.87 -7.19 -4.38
CA HIS A 90 -6.53 -6.09 -3.47
C HIS A 90 -5.36 -6.52 -2.61
N GLN A 91 -4.23 -5.84 -2.73
CA GLN A 91 -3.02 -6.29 -2.04
C GLN A 91 -2.20 -5.13 -1.50
N ILE A 92 -1.87 -5.25 -0.21
CA ILE A 92 -0.70 -4.59 0.36
C ILE A 92 0.42 -5.63 0.34
N LEU A 93 1.44 -5.35 -0.46
CA LEU A 93 2.59 -6.23 -0.64
C LEU A 93 3.77 -5.66 0.11
N VAL A 94 4.40 -6.47 0.95
CA VAL A 94 5.65 -6.13 1.66
C VAL A 94 6.73 -7.07 1.15
N ASN A 95 7.75 -6.51 0.50
CA ASN A 95 8.82 -7.27 -0.16
C ASN A 95 8.29 -8.35 -1.12
N GLY A 96 7.25 -8.02 -1.89
CA GLY A 96 6.61 -8.93 -2.84
C GLY A 96 5.65 -9.96 -2.21
N GLN A 97 5.55 -10.04 -0.89
CA GLN A 97 4.60 -10.93 -0.22
C GLN A 97 3.32 -10.19 0.14
N SER A 98 2.17 -10.78 -0.18
CA SER A 98 0.88 -10.25 0.27
C SER A 98 0.76 -10.35 1.79
N LYS A 99 0.51 -9.21 2.42
CA LYS A 99 0.23 -9.11 3.86
C LYS A 99 -1.23 -8.83 4.15
N TYR A 100 -1.98 -8.36 3.15
CA TYR A 100 -3.39 -8.10 3.25
C TYR A 100 -4.07 -8.41 1.93
N THR A 101 -5.20 -9.13 2.00
CA THR A 101 -6.15 -9.32 0.90
C THR A 101 -7.54 -9.24 1.48
N HIS A 102 -8.45 -8.52 0.80
CA HIS A 102 -9.84 -8.35 1.25
C HIS A 102 -10.58 -9.69 1.50
N GLN A 103 -10.18 -10.77 0.81
CA GLN A 103 -10.70 -12.13 1.04
C GLN A 103 -10.41 -12.69 2.45
N ASN A 104 -9.46 -12.13 3.20
CA ASN A 104 -9.09 -12.59 4.54
C ASN A 104 -9.84 -11.88 5.68
N GLN A 105 -10.75 -10.93 5.39
CA GLN A 105 -11.54 -10.22 6.42
C GLN A 105 -12.89 -10.87 6.77
N HIS A 106 -13.35 -11.85 5.98
CA HIS A 106 -14.61 -12.59 6.25
C HIS A 106 -14.40 -13.89 7.04
N ARG A 107 -13.36 -13.98 7.87
CA ARG A 107 -13.08 -15.17 8.69
C ARG A 107 -13.06 -14.84 10.17
#